data_AF-A0A947RYH4-F1
#
_entry.id   AF-A0A947RYH4-F1
#
_cell.length_a   1.000
_cell.length_b   1.000
_cell.length_c   1.000
_cell.angle_alpha   90.00
_cell.angle_beta   90.00
_cell.angle_gamma   90.00
#
_symmetry.space_group_name_H-M   'P 1'
#
loop_
_entity.id
_entity.type
_entity.pdbx_description
1 polymer ?
#
loop_
_entity_poly.entity_id
_entity_poly.type
_entity_poly.pdbx_seq_one_letter_code
_entity_poly.pdbx_strand_id
1 'polypeptide(L)'
;MNIELLLKKCAVRDHGAWEEFTGLYSGLIKRSIRYKAHSLGITLSETDVNDITQETFLSIWDKNKLSTVKDPSSLRGWLAMVSINMTSNYCRRNMFGREKILVSLDSCEIGNNLTMKDILPDAGIST
;
A
#
# COMPACT_ATOMS: atom_id res chain seq x y z
N MET A 1 20.52 -22.52 2.29
CA MET A 1 20.55 -21.11 2.74
C MET A 1 19.99 -21.03 4.16
N ASN A 2 20.77 -20.54 5.12
CA ASN A 2 20.36 -20.48 6.52
C ASN A 2 19.71 -19.11 6.80
N ILE A 3 18.37 -19.08 6.85
CA ILE A 3 17.58 -17.85 7.07
C ILE A 3 17.93 -17.21 8.41
N GLU A 4 18.19 -18.00 9.45
CA GLU A 4 18.55 -17.50 10.77
C GLU A 4 19.87 -16.73 10.74
N LEU A 5 20.88 -17.26 10.05
CA LEU A 5 22.15 -16.59 9.86
C LEU A 5 22.00 -15.30 9.04
N LEU A 6 21.18 -15.34 7.99
CA LEU A 6 20.88 -14.17 7.16
C LEU A 6 20.24 -13.06 8.00
N LEU A 7 19.25 -13.40 8.83
CA LEU A 7 18.58 -12.44 9.72
C LEU A 7 19.55 -11.86 10.75
N LYS A 8 20.42 -12.69 11.36
CA LYS A 8 21.45 -12.23 12.30
C LYS A 8 22.40 -11.22 11.64
N LYS A 9 22.87 -11.50 10.41
CA LYS A 9 23.71 -10.57 9.65
C LYS A 9 22.97 -9.29 9.27
N CYS A 10 21.71 -9.40 8.86
CA CYS A 10 20.87 -8.24 8.57
C CYS A 10 20.69 -7.34 9.79
N ALA A 11 20.54 -7.91 11.00
CA ALA A 11 20.37 -7.18 12.25
C ALA A 11 21.60 -6.35 12.66
N VAL A 12 22.80 -6.75 12.22
CA VAL A 12 24.06 -5.99 12.42
C VAL A 12 24.40 -5.08 11.24
N ARG A 13 23.44 -4.81 10.36
CA ARG A 13 23.56 -3.92 9.19
C ARG A 13 24.62 -4.37 8.15
N ASP A 14 24.84 -5.68 8.01
CA ASP A 14 25.69 -6.21 6.95
C ASP A 14 25.06 -5.99 5.57
N HIS A 15 25.74 -5.24 4.69
CA HIS A 15 25.19 -4.88 3.38
C HIS A 15 24.99 -6.08 2.46
N GLY A 16 25.92 -7.04 2.46
CA GLY A 16 25.83 -8.24 1.61
C GLY A 16 24.63 -9.12 1.98
N ALA A 17 24.39 -9.31 3.28
CA ALA A 17 23.20 -9.99 3.78
C ALA A 17 21.91 -9.26 3.38
N TRP A 18 21.91 -7.93 3.34
CA TRP A 18 20.75 -7.16 2.92
C TRP A 18 20.47 -7.24 1.42
N GLU A 19 21.51 -7.27 0.59
CA GLU A 19 21.36 -7.54 -0.84
C GLU A 19 20.74 -8.93 -1.08
N GLU A 20 21.26 -9.97 -0.39
CA GLU A 20 20.69 -11.32 -0.45
C GLU A 20 19.24 -11.34 0.04
N PHE A 21 18.96 -10.71 1.19
CA PHE A 21 17.63 -10.62 1.77
C PHE A 21 16.62 -9.95 0.83
N THR A 22 16.97 -8.80 0.26
CA THR A 22 16.09 -8.07 -0.66
C THR A 22 15.83 -8.87 -1.92
N GLY A 23 16.84 -9.53 -2.49
CA GLY A 23 16.67 -10.43 -3.64
C GLY A 23 15.69 -11.57 -3.37
N LEU A 24 15.80 -12.22 -2.21
CA LEU A 24 14.96 -13.36 -1.83
C LEU A 24 13.50 -12.99 -1.60
N TYR A 25 13.26 -11.85 -0.95
CA TYR A 25 11.92 -11.50 -0.45
C TYR A 25 11.19 -10.46 -1.32
N SER A 26 11.85 -9.85 -2.31
CA SER A 26 11.21 -8.90 -3.23
C SER A 26 9.95 -9.48 -3.89
N GLY A 27 10.01 -10.73 -4.37
CA GLY A 27 8.85 -11.36 -5.00
C GLY A 27 7.67 -11.56 -4.04
N LEU A 28 7.94 -11.90 -2.78
CA LEU A 28 6.91 -12.04 -1.75
C LEU A 28 6.26 -10.69 -1.44
N ILE A 29 7.08 -9.66 -1.21
CA ILE A 29 6.60 -8.30 -0.91
C ILE A 29 5.73 -7.77 -2.06
N LYS A 30 6.21 -7.86 -3.30
CA LYS A 30 5.43 -7.44 -4.50
C LYS A 30 4.09 -8.17 -4.59
N ARG A 31 4.06 -9.48 -4.33
CA ARG A 31 2.82 -10.27 -4.33
C ARG A 31 1.87 -9.82 -3.23
N SER A 32 2.37 -9.58 -2.01
CA SER A 32 1.55 -9.07 -0.89
C SER A 32 0.99 -7.68 -1.16
N ILE A 33 1.77 -6.80 -1.80
CA ILE A 33 1.32 -5.46 -2.22
C ILE A 33 0.16 -5.59 -3.22
N ARG A 34 0.34 -6.36 -4.30
CA ARG A 34 -0.70 -6.55 -5.32
C ARG A 34 -1.96 -7.21 -4.74
N TYR A 35 -1.79 -8.21 -3.87
CA TYR A 35 -2.89 -8.84 -3.16
C TYR A 35 -3.69 -7.81 -2.34
N LYS A 36 -3.01 -6.96 -1.57
CA LYS A 36 -3.68 -5.91 -0.80
C LYS A 36 -4.39 -4.90 -1.71
N ALA A 37 -3.72 -4.40 -2.74
CA ALA A 37 -4.32 -3.46 -3.69
C ALA A 37 -5.59 -4.03 -4.33
N HIS A 38 -5.52 -5.29 -4.79
CA HIS A 38 -6.68 -5.98 -5.35
C HIS A 38 -7.83 -6.10 -4.34
N SER A 39 -7.55 -6.45 -3.08
CA SER A 39 -8.60 -6.50 -2.03
C SER A 39 -9.22 -5.14 -1.71
N LEU A 40 -8.57 -4.04 -2.09
CA LEU A 40 -9.10 -2.68 -1.96
C LEU A 40 -9.79 -2.18 -3.25
N GLY A 41 -9.84 -3.00 -4.31
CA GLY A 41 -10.36 -2.58 -5.61
C GLY A 41 -9.46 -1.59 -6.36
N ILE A 42 -8.18 -1.50 -5.99
CA ILE A 42 -7.22 -0.55 -6.55
C ILE A 42 -6.27 -1.27 -7.50
N THR A 43 -6.04 -0.69 -8.67
CA THR A 43 -4.96 -1.09 -9.58
C THR A 43 -3.73 -0.21 -9.34
N LEU A 44 -2.60 -0.84 -9.03
CA LEU A 44 -1.31 -0.16 -8.90
C LEU A 44 -0.49 -0.35 -10.17
N SER A 45 0.25 0.68 -10.58
CA SER A 45 1.25 0.54 -11.63
C SER A 45 2.46 -0.26 -11.13
N GLU A 46 3.28 -0.79 -12.05
CA GLU A 46 4.54 -1.44 -11.66
C GLU A 46 5.49 -0.48 -10.94
N THR A 47 5.48 0.80 -11.30
CA THR A 47 6.24 1.84 -10.59
C THR A 47 5.77 1.96 -9.14
N ASP A 48 4.46 2.07 -8.89
CA ASP A 48 3.93 2.15 -7.52
C ASP A 48 4.28 0.89 -6.71
N VAL A 49 4.18 -0.30 -7.32
CA VAL A 49 4.57 -1.56 -6.66
C VAL A 49 6.05 -1.57 -6.31
N ASN A 50 6.92 -1.09 -7.20
CA ASN A 50 8.36 -1.01 -6.96
C ASN A 50 8.69 0.01 -5.87
N ASP A 51 8.04 1.17 -5.85
CA ASP A 51 8.24 2.22 -4.85
C ASP A 51 7.81 1.73 -3.47
N ILE A 52 6.62 1.12 -3.35
CA ILE A 52 6.16 0.55 -2.08
C ILE A 52 7.10 -0.58 -1.61
N THR A 53 7.63 -1.38 -2.54
CA THR A 53 8.60 -2.44 -2.21
C THR A 53 9.87 -1.84 -1.61
N GLN A 54 10.43 -0.80 -2.25
CA GLN A 54 11.62 -0.09 -1.75
C GLN A 54 11.36 0.56 -0.40
N GLU A 55 10.26 1.30 -0.25
CA GLU A 55 9.87 1.91 1.03
C GLU A 55 9.68 0.87 2.13
N THR A 56 9.16 -0.32 1.79
CA THR A 56 9.00 -1.42 2.73
C THR A 56 10.36 -1.89 3.24
N PHE A 57 11.33 -2.16 2.36
CA PHE A 57 12.67 -2.55 2.77
C PHE A 57 13.38 -1.45 3.57
N LEU A 58 13.31 -0.19 3.13
CA LEU A 58 13.87 0.95 3.85
C LEU A 58 13.28 1.08 5.25
N SER A 59 11.97 0.93 5.40
CA SER A 59 11.26 0.97 6.68
C SER A 59 11.67 -0.16 7.63
N ILE A 60 12.08 -1.31 7.09
CA ILE A 60 12.61 -2.43 7.87
C ILE A 60 14.07 -2.16 8.27
N TRP A 61 14.90 -1.70 7.34
CA TRP A 61 16.31 -1.40 7.55
C TRP A 61 16.55 -0.26 8.53
N ASP A 62 15.89 0.89 8.30
CA ASP A 62 16.08 2.12 9.07
C ASP A 62 15.76 1.87 10.55
N LYS A 63 14.62 1.22 10.81
CA LYS A 63 14.11 0.93 12.14
C LYS A 63 14.58 -0.41 12.72
N ASN A 64 15.52 -1.09 12.06
CA ASN A 64 16.04 -2.41 12.43
C ASN A 64 14.92 -3.43 12.79
N LYS A 65 13.82 -3.44 12.04
CA LYS A 65 12.61 -4.20 12.40
C LYS A 65 12.83 -5.72 12.36
N LEU A 66 13.81 -6.22 11.60
CA LEU A 66 14.13 -7.64 11.57
C LEU A 66 14.55 -8.18 12.94
N SER A 67 15.12 -7.33 13.81
CA SER A 67 15.45 -7.71 15.20
C SER A 67 14.23 -8.14 16.02
N THR A 68 13.02 -7.77 15.60
CA THR A 68 11.77 -8.16 16.26
C THR A 68 11.29 -9.57 15.89
N VAL A 69 11.84 -10.15 14.81
CA VAL A 69 11.48 -11.49 14.33
C VAL A 69 12.26 -12.53 15.14
N LYS A 70 11.61 -13.12 16.14
CA LYS A 70 12.21 -14.12 17.04
C LYS A 70 12.29 -15.52 16.42
N ASP A 71 11.33 -15.85 15.58
CA ASP A 71 11.25 -17.15 14.90
C ASP A 71 11.41 -16.96 13.38
N PRO A 72 12.49 -17.49 12.78
CA PRO A 72 12.71 -17.44 11.34
C PRO A 72 11.55 -18.03 10.52
N SER A 73 10.80 -19.00 11.05
CA SER A 73 9.67 -19.61 10.36
C SER A 73 8.53 -18.60 10.12
N SER A 74 8.38 -17.63 11.02
CA SER A 74 7.36 -16.56 10.96
C SER A 74 7.69 -15.44 9.97
N LEU A 75 8.94 -15.36 9.49
CA LEU A 75 9.45 -14.24 8.71
C LEU A 75 8.61 -13.93 7.46
N ARG A 76 8.17 -14.97 6.72
CA ARG A 76 7.38 -14.78 5.49
C ARG A 76 6.03 -14.14 5.79
N GLY A 77 5.35 -14.63 6.83
CA GLY A 77 4.06 -14.06 7.28
C GLY A 77 4.24 -12.63 7.80
N TRP A 78 5.30 -12.41 8.58
CA TRP A 78 5.64 -11.08 9.08
C TRP A 78 5.90 -10.07 7.94
N LEU A 79 6.69 -10.44 6.92
CA LEU A 79 6.94 -9.60 5.74
C LEU A 79 5.67 -9.31 4.95
N ALA A 80 4.80 -10.31 4.78
CA ALA A 80 3.51 -10.12 4.13
C ALA A 80 2.67 -9.08 4.88
N MET A 81 2.58 -9.17 6.21
CA MET A 81 1.84 -8.22 7.04
C MET A 81 2.43 -6.81 6.99
N VAL A 82 3.76 -6.68 7.06
CA VAL A 82 4.42 -5.37 6.92
C VAL A 82 4.11 -4.76 5.55
N SER A 83 4.19 -5.55 4.47
CA SER A 83 3.91 -5.11 3.10
C SER A 83 2.46 -4.66 2.96
N ILE A 84 1.50 -5.44 3.47
CA ILE A 84 0.06 -5.10 3.46
C ILE A 84 -0.19 -3.77 4.19
N ASN A 85 0.47 -3.55 5.33
CA ASN A 85 0.35 -2.31 6.09
C ASN A 85 0.95 -1.12 5.33
N MET A 86 2.11 -1.29 4.70
CA MET A 86 2.74 -0.27 3.86
C MET A 86 1.86 0.09 2.67
N THR A 87 1.29 -0.90 1.95
CA THR A 87 0.34 -0.66 0.85
C THR A 87 -0.90 0.09 1.33
N SER A 88 -1.49 -0.31 2.46
CA SER A 88 -2.68 0.36 3.00
C SER A 88 -2.40 1.83 3.32
N ASN A 89 -1.21 2.12 3.85
CA ASN A 89 -0.78 3.48 4.13
C ASN A 89 -0.50 4.28 2.85
N TYR A 90 0.16 3.68 1.88
CA TYR A 90 0.41 4.27 0.57
C TYR A 90 -0.91 4.63 -0.13
N CYS A 91 -1.85 3.67 -0.24
CA CYS A 91 -3.15 3.92 -0.85
C CYS A 91 -3.91 5.03 -0.11
N ARG A 92 -3.87 5.04 1.23
CA ARG A 92 -4.51 6.11 2.01
C ARG A 92 -3.94 7.49 1.70
N ARG A 93 -2.63 7.62 1.54
CA ARG A 93 -1.98 8.92 1.29
C ARG A 93 -2.17 9.38 -0.17
N ASN A 94 -1.99 8.47 -1.11
CA ASN A 94 -1.90 8.79 -2.52
C ASN A 94 -3.24 8.71 -3.26
N MET A 95 -4.18 7.87 -2.80
CA MET A 95 -5.48 7.73 -3.46
C MET A 95 -6.52 8.68 -2.87
N PHE A 96 -6.62 8.87 -1.54
CA PHE A 96 -7.51 9.92 -0.98
C PHE A 96 -7.01 11.35 -1.27
N GLY A 97 -5.73 11.52 -1.64
CA GLY A 97 -5.22 12.77 -2.20
C GLY A 97 -5.59 12.99 -3.67
N ARG A 98 -5.71 11.90 -4.45
CA ARG A 98 -6.14 11.93 -5.86
C ARG A 98 -7.67 11.93 -6.01
N GLU A 99 -8.42 11.42 -5.03
CA GLU A 99 -9.90 11.46 -4.96
C GLU A 99 -10.43 12.80 -4.41
N LYS A 100 -9.55 13.79 -4.24
CA LYS A 100 -9.92 15.22 -4.44
C LYS A 100 -9.96 15.58 -5.94
N ILE A 101 -10.18 14.61 -6.83
CA ILE A 101 -10.87 14.89 -8.08
C ILE A 101 -12.22 15.46 -7.66
N LEU A 102 -12.46 16.73 -8.01
CA LEU A 102 -13.78 17.33 -7.95
C LEU A 102 -14.77 16.35 -8.58
N VAL A 103 -15.55 15.65 -7.77
CA VAL A 103 -16.86 15.20 -8.22
C VAL A 103 -17.64 16.48 -8.47
N SER A 104 -17.72 16.89 -9.73
CA SER A 104 -18.77 17.83 -10.11
C SER A 104 -20.10 17.18 -9.73
N LEU A 105 -20.97 17.94 -9.06
CA LEU A 105 -22.34 17.49 -8.78
C LEU A 105 -23.10 17.07 -10.06
N ASP A 106 -22.59 17.44 -11.24
CA ASP A 106 -23.22 17.18 -12.53
C ASP A 106 -22.95 15.76 -13.09
N SER A 107 -22.19 14.88 -12.42
CA SER A 107 -21.80 13.57 -13.00
C SER A 107 -22.42 12.32 -12.34
N CYS A 108 -23.23 12.48 -11.30
CA CYS A 108 -24.00 11.36 -10.75
C CYS A 108 -25.37 11.28 -11.42
N GLU A 109 -25.47 10.47 -12.47
CA GLU A 109 -26.78 9.96 -12.91
C GLU A 109 -27.28 8.97 -11.86
N ILE A 110 -28.16 9.44 -10.98
CA ILE A 110 -29.01 8.57 -10.18
C ILE A 110 -30.05 8.04 -11.16
N GLY A 111 -30.10 6.71 -11.35
CA GLY A 111 -30.97 6.07 -12.32
C GLY A 111 -32.37 6.67 -12.37
N ASN A 112 -32.86 6.82 -13.62
CA ASN A 112 -34.05 7.55 -14.08
C ASN A 112 -33.88 9.06 -14.34
N ASN A 113 -32.91 9.47 -15.17
CA ASN A 113 -32.88 10.77 -15.90
C ASN A 113 -33.29 12.03 -15.09
N LEU A 114 -33.10 12.02 -13.78
CA LEU A 114 -33.48 13.10 -12.88
C LEU A 114 -32.21 13.54 -12.18
N THR A 115 -31.87 14.80 -12.38
CA THR A 115 -30.72 15.44 -11.76
C THR A 115 -31.11 15.98 -10.40
N MET A 116 -30.14 16.16 -9.51
CA MET A 116 -30.39 16.71 -8.17
C MET A 116 -30.97 18.15 -8.19
N LYS A 117 -30.82 18.87 -9.32
CA LYS A 117 -31.45 20.18 -9.56
C LYS A 117 -32.97 20.08 -9.67
N ASP A 118 -33.49 18.95 -10.15
CA ASP A 118 -34.92 18.71 -10.35
C ASP A 118 -35.68 18.45 -9.03
N ILE A 119 -34.95 18.23 -7.92
CA ILE A 119 -35.50 17.94 -6.59
C ILE A 119 -35.55 19.20 -5.71
N LEU A 120 -34.79 20.24 -6.06
CA LEU A 120 -34.77 21.49 -5.28
C LEU A 120 -35.90 22.40 -5.76
N PRO A 121 -36.89 22.75 -4.91
CA PRO A 121 -37.89 23.73 -5.28
C PRO A 121 -37.19 25.08 -5.47
N ASP A 122 -37.42 25.72 -6.62
CA ASP A 122 -37.00 27.09 -6.87
C ASP A 122 -37.57 27.96 -5.75
N ALA A 123 -36.70 28.37 -4.82
CA ALA A 123 -36.97 29.45 -3.92
C ALA A 123 -36.93 30.74 -4.75
N GLY A 124 -37.99 30.94 -5.53
CA GLY A 124 -38.28 32.20 -6.19
C GLY A 124 -38.48 33.25 -5.11
N ILE A 125 -37.41 33.98 -4.81
CA ILE A 125 -37.49 35.25 -4.10
C ILE A 125 -38.14 36.21 -5.09
N SER A 126 -39.47 36.30 -5.05
CA SER A 126 -40.20 37.39 -5.69
C SER A 126 -39.77 38.70 -5.03
N THR A 127 -39.42 39.65 -5.88
CA THR A 127 -38.98 41.01 -5.55
C THR A 127 -40.12 41.85 -5.02
#